data_AF-A0ABD1RM54-F1
#
_entry.id   AF-A0ABD1RM54-F1
#
_cell.length_a   1.000
_cell.length_b   1.000
_cell.length_c   1.000
_cell.angle_alpha   90.00
_cell.angle_beta   90.00
_cell.angle_gamma   90.00
#
_symmetry.space_group_name_H-M   'P 1'
#
loop_
_entity.id
_entity.type
_entity.pdbx_description
1 polymer ?
#
loop_
_entity_poly.entity_id
_entity_poly.type
_entity_poly.pdbx_seq_one_letter_code
_entity_poly.pdbx_strand_id
1 'polypeptide(L)'
;MHKSRKDILLEYVQNVQPEFMELFIKRAPQQVVDAMRQTVTNMIGTLPPQFFAVTVTTVAENLAQLMYSVMMTGYMFRNVQHRLELQQSLEQAALPEPQEKKDVQDYAPGTQKKVTGEVIRWNNISGAEKIDAVKYIELLEAEIDELNRQVATKTANGHNELLEYLKSLEPQNLKELTSTAGEDVVLAMNTFIKRLLAVSDPSQMKTSVTETSTPELAKLLYWLMMVGYSIRNIEVRFDMERVLGTTPKLAELPPGENI
;
A
#
# COMPACT_ATOMS: atom_id res chain seq x y z
N MET A 1 -25.88 -12.90 -21.21
CA MET A 1 -24.45 -13.05 -21.59
C MET A 1 -23.62 -12.57 -20.42
N HIS A 2 -22.68 -13.39 -19.93
CA HIS A 2 -21.74 -12.93 -18.90
C HIS A 2 -20.72 -11.98 -19.55
N LYS A 3 -20.54 -10.78 -19.00
CA LYS A 3 -19.51 -9.83 -19.47
C LYS A 3 -18.13 -10.46 -19.27
N SER A 4 -17.24 -10.32 -20.26
CA SER A 4 -15.86 -10.78 -20.12
C SER A 4 -15.09 -9.86 -19.16
N ARG A 5 -13.98 -10.35 -18.60
CA ARG A 5 -13.08 -9.54 -17.76
C ARG A 5 -12.67 -8.25 -18.47
N LYS A 6 -12.33 -8.37 -19.76
CA LYS A 6 -11.99 -7.27 -20.64
C LYS A 6 -13.10 -6.21 -20.70
N ASP A 7 -14.35 -6.63 -20.91
CA ASP A 7 -15.48 -5.69 -21.02
C ASP A 7 -15.68 -4.90 -19.72
N ILE A 8 -15.58 -5.58 -18.57
CA ILE A 8 -15.74 -4.95 -17.25
C ILE A 8 -14.62 -3.94 -16.99
N LEU A 9 -13.37 -4.31 -17.30
CA LEU A 9 -12.22 -3.42 -17.13
C LEU A 9 -12.31 -2.20 -18.05
N LEU A 10 -12.72 -2.39 -19.31
CA LEU A 10 -12.89 -1.30 -20.27
C LEU A 10 -14.04 -0.36 -19.87
N GLU A 11 -15.17 -0.92 -19.44
CA GLU A 11 -16.31 -0.14 -18.92
C GLU A 11 -15.89 0.69 -17.70
N TYR A 12 -15.10 0.11 -16.79
CA TYR A 12 -14.58 0.84 -15.63
C TYR A 12 -13.70 2.03 -16.05
N VAL A 13 -12.70 1.82 -16.91
CA VAL A 13 -11.79 2.93 -17.31
C VAL A 13 -12.46 3.99 -18.18
N GLN A 14 -13.56 3.66 -18.86
CA GLN A 14 -14.37 4.62 -19.61
C GLN A 14 -15.27 5.47 -18.71
N ASN A 15 -15.73 4.92 -17.58
CA ASN A 15 -16.69 5.60 -16.69
C ASN A 15 -16.06 6.18 -15.43
N VAL A 16 -14.84 5.79 -15.06
CA VAL A 16 -14.17 6.34 -13.87
C VAL A 16 -13.92 7.83 -14.06
N GLN A 17 -14.27 8.59 -13.03
CA GLN A 17 -14.12 10.05 -12.95
C GLN A 17 -13.29 10.45 -11.71
N PRO A 18 -12.65 11.62 -11.70
CA PRO A 18 -11.81 12.08 -10.59
C PRO A 18 -12.62 12.35 -9.30
N GLU A 19 -13.92 12.59 -9.37
CA GLU A 19 -14.80 12.86 -8.22
C GLU A 19 -14.88 11.66 -7.27
N PHE A 20 -14.63 10.45 -7.77
CA PHE A 20 -14.59 9.24 -6.95
C PHE A 20 -13.36 9.16 -6.05
N MET A 21 -12.41 10.09 -6.16
CA MET A 21 -11.20 10.08 -5.33
C MET A 21 -11.51 10.18 -3.83
N GLU A 22 -12.45 11.04 -3.44
CA GLU A 22 -12.82 11.18 -2.03
C GLU A 22 -13.49 9.93 -1.48
N LEU A 23 -14.33 9.29 -2.30
CA LEU A 23 -15.01 8.05 -1.92
C LEU A 23 -14.00 6.91 -1.72
N PHE A 24 -12.98 6.84 -2.57
CA PHE A 24 -11.90 5.87 -2.41
C PHE A 24 -11.12 6.11 -1.11
N ILE A 25 -10.74 7.36 -0.81
CA ILE A 25 -10.01 7.68 0.43
C ILE A 25 -10.78 7.25 1.67
N LYS A 26 -12.11 7.36 1.65
CA LYS A 26 -12.98 6.92 2.76
C LYS A 26 -13.10 5.40 2.89
N ARG A 27 -12.99 4.64 1.80
CA ARG A 27 -13.24 3.19 1.76
C ARG A 27 -11.99 2.33 1.72
N ALA A 28 -10.88 2.86 1.20
CA ALA A 28 -9.64 2.14 1.06
C ALA A 28 -8.93 2.01 2.42
N PRO A 29 -8.10 0.96 2.60
CA PRO A 29 -7.28 0.82 3.80
C PRO A 29 -6.36 2.04 3.98
N GLN A 30 -6.25 2.53 5.21
CA GLN A 30 -5.41 3.71 5.53
C GLN A 30 -3.96 3.50 5.11
N GLN A 31 -3.41 2.30 5.31
CA GLN A 31 -2.06 1.93 4.85
C GLN A 31 -1.88 2.15 3.33
N VAL A 32 -2.89 1.86 2.50
CA VAL A 32 -2.79 2.08 1.05
C VAL A 32 -2.85 3.57 0.72
N VAL A 33 -3.75 4.31 1.36
CA VAL A 33 -3.91 5.76 1.17
C VAL A 33 -2.62 6.51 1.54
N ASP A 34 -2.03 6.16 2.67
CA ASP A 34 -0.78 6.77 3.14
C ASP A 34 0.40 6.39 2.24
N ALA A 35 0.46 5.14 1.78
CA ALA A 35 1.48 4.70 0.83
C ALA A 35 1.38 5.47 -0.50
N MET A 36 0.16 5.69 -1.00
CA MET A 36 -0.08 6.49 -2.22
C MET A 36 0.35 7.93 -2.01
N ARG A 37 -0.05 8.55 -0.89
CA ARG A 37 0.33 9.93 -0.55
C ARG A 37 1.84 10.08 -0.45
N GLN A 38 2.52 9.16 0.23
CA GLN A 38 3.97 9.18 0.40
C GLN A 38 4.69 8.99 -0.94
N THR A 39 4.19 8.10 -1.81
CA THR A 39 4.78 7.88 -3.14
C THR A 39 4.67 9.13 -4.02
N VAL A 40 3.49 9.77 -4.07
CA VAL A 40 3.28 11.01 -4.81
C VAL A 40 4.15 12.14 -4.25
N THR A 41 4.21 12.25 -2.91
CA THR A 41 5.06 13.25 -2.23
C THR A 41 6.54 13.04 -2.54
N ASN A 42 7.02 11.80 -2.56
CA ASN A 42 8.40 11.48 -2.90
C ASN A 42 8.74 11.80 -4.36
N MET A 43 7.77 11.64 -5.28
CA MET A 43 7.98 11.87 -6.71
C MET A 43 8.01 13.36 -7.08
N ILE A 44 7.20 14.18 -6.41
CA ILE A 44 7.05 15.61 -6.68
C ILE A 44 7.89 16.49 -5.75
N GLY A 45 8.22 16.00 -4.57
CA GLY A 45 8.90 16.74 -3.51
C GLY A 45 7.94 17.50 -2.58
N THR A 46 8.51 18.13 -1.55
CA THR A 46 7.79 18.81 -0.45
C THR A 46 7.95 20.33 -0.48
N LEU A 47 7.83 20.95 -1.65
CA LEU A 47 7.96 22.40 -1.77
C LEU A 47 6.68 23.12 -1.26
N PRO A 48 6.81 24.10 -0.34
CA PRO A 48 5.67 24.85 0.17
C PRO A 48 4.96 25.62 -0.95
N PRO A 49 3.69 25.28 -1.29
CA PRO A 49 3.00 25.90 -2.43
C PRO A 49 2.69 27.38 -2.21
N GLN A 50 2.70 27.84 -0.96
CA GLN A 50 2.50 29.25 -0.60
C GLN A 50 3.68 30.16 -0.99
N PHE A 51 4.87 29.58 -1.18
CA PHE A 51 6.09 30.33 -1.50
C PHE A 51 6.66 29.98 -2.88
N PHE A 52 6.26 28.86 -3.47
CA PHE A 52 6.83 28.34 -4.71
C PHE A 52 5.74 27.96 -5.71
N ALA A 53 5.81 28.56 -6.90
CA ALA A 53 5.08 28.10 -8.08
C ALA A 53 6.02 27.21 -8.90
N VAL A 54 5.79 25.89 -8.85
CA VAL A 54 6.58 24.90 -9.57
C VAL A 54 5.78 24.38 -10.74
N THR A 55 6.39 24.46 -11.91
CA THR A 55 5.83 24.00 -13.17
C THR A 55 6.69 22.89 -13.72
N VAL A 56 6.07 21.77 -14.11
CA VAL A 56 6.74 20.63 -14.70
C VAL A 56 6.45 20.61 -16.20
N THR A 57 7.51 20.58 -17.00
CA THR A 57 7.45 20.47 -18.47
C THR A 57 7.97 19.11 -18.92
N THR A 58 7.19 18.38 -19.70
CA THR A 58 7.60 17.06 -20.21
C THR A 58 7.07 16.80 -21.62
N VAL A 59 7.67 15.84 -22.31
CA VAL A 59 7.19 15.35 -23.61
C VAL A 59 6.01 14.40 -23.37
N ALA A 60 5.00 14.45 -24.23
CA ALA A 60 3.80 13.62 -24.10
C ALA A 60 4.09 12.11 -23.98
N GLU A 61 5.10 11.60 -24.69
CA GLU A 61 5.51 10.19 -24.60
C GLU A 61 6.07 9.83 -23.21
N ASN A 62 6.94 10.68 -22.67
CA ASN A 62 7.50 10.50 -21.32
C ASN A 62 6.41 10.64 -20.25
N LEU A 63 5.44 11.54 -20.45
CA LEU A 63 4.28 11.64 -19.58
C LEU A 63 3.42 10.37 -19.62
N ALA A 64 3.15 9.83 -20.80
CA ALA A 64 2.38 8.59 -20.94
C ALA A 64 3.08 7.42 -20.23
N GLN A 65 4.40 7.32 -20.35
CA GLN A 65 5.20 6.31 -19.65
C GLN A 65 5.16 6.50 -18.13
N LEU A 66 5.27 7.75 -17.64
CA LEU A 66 5.12 8.07 -16.23
C LEU A 66 3.73 7.66 -15.72
N MET A 67 2.68 8.02 -16.45
CA MET A 67 1.30 7.68 -16.09
C MET A 67 1.11 6.16 -16.00
N TYR A 68 1.65 5.41 -16.95
CA TYR A 68 1.64 3.95 -16.93
C TYR A 68 2.38 3.39 -15.70
N SER A 69 3.60 3.87 -15.43
CA SER A 69 4.38 3.44 -14.28
C SER A 69 3.63 3.69 -12.97
N VAL A 70 2.96 4.83 -12.84
CA VAL A 70 2.23 5.22 -11.63
C VAL A 70 0.95 4.38 -11.45
N MET A 71 0.25 4.07 -12.53
CA MET A 71 -0.86 3.10 -12.50
C MET A 71 -0.36 1.71 -12.09
N MET A 72 0.78 1.28 -12.61
CA MET A 72 1.39 0.00 -12.21
C MET A 72 1.81 -0.02 -10.74
N THR A 73 2.27 1.09 -10.17
CA THR A 73 2.53 1.20 -8.73
C THR A 73 1.24 1.04 -7.92
N GLY A 74 0.14 1.65 -8.35
CA GLY A 74 -1.17 1.46 -7.72
C GLY A 74 -1.67 0.00 -7.79
N TYR A 75 -1.50 -0.63 -8.96
CA TYR A 75 -1.79 -2.05 -9.17
C TYR A 75 -0.97 -2.96 -8.24
N MET A 76 0.33 -2.66 -8.11
CA MET A 76 1.25 -3.36 -7.21
C MET A 76 0.84 -3.24 -5.75
N PHE A 77 0.35 -2.07 -5.29
CA PHE A 77 -0.11 -1.91 -3.91
C PHE A 77 -1.23 -2.88 -3.55
N ARG A 78 -2.16 -3.13 -4.47
CA ARG A 78 -3.20 -4.14 -4.26
C ARG A 78 -2.61 -5.55 -4.16
N ASN A 79 -1.63 -5.88 -5.00
CA ASN A 79 -0.95 -7.18 -4.94
C ASN A 79 -0.20 -7.41 -3.63
N VAL A 80 0.51 -6.40 -3.15
CA VAL A 80 1.21 -6.47 -1.87
C VAL A 80 0.22 -6.61 -0.73
N GLN A 81 -0.84 -5.79 -0.73
CA GLN A 81 -1.88 -5.87 0.30
C GLN A 81 -2.48 -7.27 0.37
N HIS A 82 -2.83 -7.87 -0.77
CA HIS A 82 -3.35 -9.24 -0.80
C HIS A 82 -2.35 -10.26 -0.25
N ARG A 83 -1.07 -10.14 -0.60
CA ARG A 83 -0.02 -11.03 -0.06
C ARG A 83 0.10 -10.89 1.46
N LEU A 84 0.09 -9.66 1.97
CA LEU A 84 0.19 -9.39 3.41
C LEU A 84 -1.04 -9.92 4.18
N GLU A 85 -2.25 -9.68 3.67
CA GLU A 85 -3.50 -10.19 4.24
C GLU A 85 -3.50 -11.74 4.29
N LEU A 86 -2.97 -12.39 3.25
CA LEU A 86 -2.84 -13.85 3.21
C LEU A 86 -1.79 -14.37 4.19
N GLN A 87 -0.64 -13.70 4.33
CA GLN A 87 0.38 -14.08 5.31
C GLN A 87 -0.18 -14.01 6.74
N GLN A 88 -0.85 -12.91 7.09
CA GLN A 88 -1.48 -12.75 8.40
C GLN A 88 -2.56 -13.80 8.65
N SER A 89 -3.39 -14.11 7.64
CA SER A 89 -4.42 -15.14 7.75
C SER A 89 -3.83 -16.54 7.91
N LEU A 90 -2.71 -16.84 7.24
CA LEU A 90 -2.00 -18.11 7.34
C LEU A 90 -1.30 -18.25 8.70
N GLU A 91 -0.70 -17.19 9.23
CA GLU A 91 -0.09 -17.18 10.57
C GLU A 91 -1.14 -17.42 11.67
N GLN A 92 -2.36 -16.92 11.50
CA GLN A 92 -3.47 -17.19 12.42
C GLN A 92 -4.01 -18.62 12.29
N ALA A 93 -3.96 -19.20 11.08
CA ALA A 93 -4.47 -20.54 10.79
C ALA A 93 -3.44 -21.65 11.02
N ALA A 94 -2.15 -21.33 10.93
CA ALA A 94 -1.09 -22.17 11.42
C ALA A 94 -1.34 -22.37 12.91
N LEU A 95 -1.47 -23.64 13.32
CA LEU A 95 -1.45 -23.98 14.75
C LEU A 95 -0.33 -23.16 15.38
N PRO A 96 -0.58 -22.46 16.50
CA PRO A 96 0.53 -21.82 17.20
C PRO A 96 1.59 -22.90 17.33
N GLU A 97 2.80 -22.68 16.77
CA GLU A 97 4.00 -23.37 17.25
C GLU A 97 3.83 -23.44 18.74
N PRO A 98 3.96 -24.62 19.40
CA PRO A 98 3.59 -24.78 20.79
C PRO A 98 4.17 -23.63 21.57
N GLN A 99 3.31 -22.63 21.77
CA GLN A 99 3.57 -21.55 22.67
C GLN A 99 3.50 -22.35 23.93
N GLU A 100 4.67 -22.66 24.50
CA GLU A 100 4.77 -22.74 25.95
C GLU A 100 3.82 -21.68 26.42
N LYS A 101 2.71 -22.09 27.05
CA LYS A 101 1.69 -21.17 27.53
C LYS A 101 2.46 -20.17 28.37
N LYS A 102 2.82 -19.02 27.78
CA LYS A 102 3.24 -17.89 28.56
C LYS A 102 1.94 -17.53 29.23
N ASP A 103 1.86 -17.84 30.51
CA ASP A 103 0.91 -17.22 31.42
C ASP A 103 1.19 -15.71 31.36
N VAL A 104 0.77 -15.05 30.28
CA VAL A 104 0.86 -13.59 30.10
C VAL A 104 -0.16 -12.88 30.99
N GLN A 105 -1.01 -13.62 31.70
CA GLN A 105 -2.05 -13.05 32.56
C GLN A 105 -1.52 -12.43 33.86
N ASP A 106 -0.28 -12.70 34.27
CA ASP A 106 0.27 -12.20 35.55
C ASP A 106 1.40 -11.16 35.42
N TYR A 107 1.74 -10.71 34.20
CA TYR A 107 2.77 -9.69 34.03
C TYR A 107 2.17 -8.27 34.05
N ALA A 108 2.42 -7.53 35.13
CA ALA A 108 2.20 -6.09 35.19
C ALA A 108 3.53 -5.38 35.55
N PRO A 109 3.93 -4.33 34.81
CA PRO A 109 5.16 -3.60 35.10
C PRO A 109 5.21 -3.15 36.56
N GLY A 110 6.28 -3.50 37.27
CA GLY A 110 6.49 -3.13 38.68
C GLY A 110 5.81 -4.01 39.74
N THR A 111 5.04 -5.05 39.38
CA THR A 111 4.48 -6.00 40.36
C THR A 111 5.38 -7.19 40.64
N GLN A 112 6.41 -7.44 39.82
CA GLN A 112 7.32 -8.58 39.93
C GLN A 112 8.47 -8.40 40.95
N LYS A 113 8.23 -7.75 42.09
CA LYS A 113 9.27 -7.44 43.10
C LYS A 113 9.49 -8.51 44.18
N LYS A 114 8.79 -9.64 44.10
CA LYS A 114 8.88 -10.76 45.07
C LYS A 114 9.66 -11.96 44.56
N VAL A 115 10.75 -11.72 43.83
CA VAL A 115 11.66 -12.76 43.34
C VAL A 115 13.01 -12.59 44.01
N THR A 116 13.55 -13.69 44.54
CA THR A 116 14.85 -13.74 45.22
C THR A 116 15.73 -14.73 44.48
N GLY A 117 16.87 -14.28 43.94
CA GLY A 117 17.81 -15.15 43.24
C GLY A 117 18.83 -14.41 42.38
N GLU A 118 19.81 -15.14 41.85
CA GLU A 118 20.78 -14.65 40.86
C GLU A 118 20.39 -15.18 39.47
N VAL A 119 20.42 -14.32 38.46
CA VAL A 119 20.26 -14.67 37.05
C VAL A 119 21.64 -14.71 36.40
N ILE A 120 21.92 -15.79 35.66
CA ILE A 120 23.14 -15.92 34.86
C ILE A 120 22.83 -15.42 33.45
N ARG A 121 23.41 -14.29 33.08
CA ARG A 121 23.35 -13.72 31.73
C ARG A 121 24.60 -14.13 30.95
N TRP A 122 24.43 -14.58 29.72
CA TRP A 122 25.56 -14.81 28.83
C TRP A 122 25.89 -13.54 28.05
N ASN A 123 27.11 -13.03 28.19
CA ASN A 123 27.64 -11.91 27.42
C ASN A 123 28.69 -12.43 26.43
N ASN A 124 28.59 -12.03 25.15
CA ASN A 124 29.48 -12.50 24.07
C ASN A 124 30.95 -12.09 24.26
N ILE A 125 31.27 -11.18 25.17
CA ILE A 125 32.63 -10.68 25.41
C ILE A 125 33.18 -11.14 26.76
N SER A 126 32.36 -11.10 27.81
CA SER A 126 32.76 -11.39 29.20
C SER A 126 32.33 -12.77 29.72
N GLY A 127 31.55 -13.53 28.94
CA GLY A 127 31.06 -14.85 29.33
C GLY A 127 29.84 -14.79 30.27
N ALA A 128 29.72 -15.76 31.17
CA ALA A 128 28.60 -15.85 32.12
C ALA A 128 28.73 -14.82 33.25
N GLU A 129 27.82 -13.85 33.28
CA GLU A 129 27.71 -12.82 34.33
C GLU A 129 26.53 -13.11 35.26
N LYS A 130 26.75 -12.96 36.57
CA LYS A 130 25.69 -13.11 37.58
C LYS A 130 25.14 -11.74 37.95
N ILE A 131 23.83 -11.56 37.83
CA ILE A 131 23.11 -10.34 38.20
C ILE A 131 21.96 -10.71 39.14
N ASP A 132 21.67 -9.87 40.12
CA ASP A 132 20.50 -10.03 40.98
C ASP A 132 19.19 -10.02 40.16
N ALA A 133 18.29 -10.97 40.44
CA ALA A 133 17.07 -11.16 39.66
C ALA A 133 16.17 -9.91 39.65
N VAL A 134 16.07 -9.18 40.77
CA VAL A 134 15.25 -7.95 40.85
C VAL A 134 15.87 -6.87 39.97
N LYS A 135 17.18 -6.68 40.07
CA LYS A 135 17.92 -5.71 39.25
C LYS A 135 17.84 -6.03 37.76
N TYR A 136 17.83 -7.31 37.40
CA TYR A 136 17.70 -7.73 36.00
C TYR A 136 16.30 -7.49 35.45
N ILE A 137 15.25 -7.74 36.24
CA ILE A 137 13.85 -7.45 35.84
C ILE A 137 13.64 -5.95 35.63
N GLU A 138 14.16 -5.10 36.51
CA GLU A 138 14.07 -3.64 36.35
C GLU A 138 14.76 -3.16 35.06
N LEU A 139 15.90 -3.77 34.69
CA LEU A 139 16.59 -3.45 33.45
C LEU A 139 15.80 -3.88 32.21
N LEU A 140 15.20 -5.07 32.24
CA LEU A 140 14.35 -5.56 31.16
C LEU A 140 13.05 -4.75 31.04
N GLU A 141 12.43 -4.35 32.16
CA GLU A 141 11.25 -3.48 32.16
C GLU A 141 11.56 -2.10 31.53
N ALA A 142 12.72 -1.53 31.84
CA ALA A 142 13.18 -0.28 31.24
C ALA A 142 13.48 -0.42 29.74
N GLU A 143 14.11 -1.52 29.34
CA GLU A 143 14.38 -1.82 27.93
C GLU A 143 13.07 -2.03 27.14
N ILE A 144 12.07 -2.71 27.73
CA ILE A 144 10.74 -2.88 27.14
C ILE A 144 10.02 -1.53 26.99
N ASP A 145 10.07 -0.64 27.99
CA ASP A 145 9.47 0.71 27.88
C ASP A 145 10.14 1.52 26.76
N GLU A 146 11.47 1.45 26.66
CA GLU A 146 12.23 2.14 25.62
C GLU A 146 11.89 1.58 24.22
N LEU A 147 11.84 0.26 24.05
CA LEU A 147 11.45 -0.37 22.80
C LEU A 147 10.00 0.00 22.42
N ASN A 148 9.08 0.01 23.38
CA ASN A 148 7.69 0.40 23.12
C ASN A 148 7.58 1.87 22.72
N ARG A 149 8.38 2.77 23.32
CA ARG A 149 8.47 4.16 22.88
C ARG A 149 9.06 4.28 21.48
N GLN A 150 10.08 3.49 21.15
CA GLN A 150 10.64 3.46 19.79
C GLN A 150 9.62 2.96 18.77
N VAL A 151 8.84 1.93 19.10
CA VAL A 151 7.76 1.42 18.25
C VAL A 151 6.68 2.50 18.07
N ALA A 152 6.19 3.11 19.15
CA ALA A 152 5.20 4.19 19.08
C ALA A 152 5.69 5.39 18.26
N THR A 153 6.97 5.74 18.37
CA THR A 153 7.59 6.81 17.59
C THR A 153 7.74 6.43 16.11
N LYS A 154 8.07 5.18 15.79
CA LYS A 154 8.11 4.67 14.40
C LYS A 154 6.72 4.68 13.77
N THR A 155 5.70 4.25 14.50
CA THR A 155 4.30 4.33 14.06
C THR A 155 3.87 5.79 13.84
N ALA A 156 4.32 6.73 14.66
CA ALA A 156 4.04 8.16 14.50
C ALA A 156 4.81 8.83 13.33
N ASN A 157 5.97 8.30 12.93
CA ASN A 157 6.80 8.84 11.84
C ASN A 157 6.39 8.35 10.42
N GLY A 158 5.18 7.81 10.26
CA GLY A 158 4.68 7.39 8.95
C GLY A 158 5.36 6.13 8.41
N HIS A 159 5.81 5.21 9.29
CA HIS A 159 6.19 3.88 8.85
C HIS A 159 4.95 3.16 8.31
N ASN A 160 4.99 2.87 7.01
CA ASN A 160 3.93 2.20 6.30
C ASN A 160 4.40 0.78 5.99
N GLU A 161 3.82 -0.21 6.68
CA GLU A 161 4.18 -1.64 6.55
C GLU A 161 4.15 -2.12 5.09
N LEU A 162 3.21 -1.62 4.28
CA LEU A 162 3.11 -1.93 2.86
C LEU A 162 4.34 -1.40 2.09
N LEU A 163 4.79 -0.18 2.39
CA LEU A 163 6.01 0.37 1.79
C LEU A 163 7.28 -0.29 2.32
N GLU A 164 7.32 -0.71 3.58
CA GLU A 164 8.45 -1.47 4.13
C GLU A 164 8.56 -2.84 3.47
N TYR A 165 7.43 -3.53 3.32
CA TYR A 165 7.38 -4.78 2.58
C TYR A 165 7.87 -4.58 1.14
N LEU A 166 7.42 -3.52 0.44
CA LEU A 166 7.93 -3.21 -0.90
C LEU A 166 9.44 -2.96 -0.94
N LYS A 167 10.00 -2.32 0.08
CA LYS A 167 11.44 -2.05 0.17
C LYS A 167 12.26 -3.30 0.48
N SER A 168 11.68 -4.28 1.17
CA SER A 168 12.35 -5.54 1.51
C SER A 168 12.30 -6.58 0.39
N LEU A 169 11.41 -6.41 -0.60
CA LEU A 169 11.34 -7.31 -1.75
C LEU A 169 12.55 -7.15 -2.68
N GLU A 170 13.10 -8.29 -3.09
CA GLU A 170 14.12 -8.35 -4.15
C GLU A 170 13.57 -7.85 -5.51
N PRO A 171 14.44 -7.34 -6.40
CA PRO A 171 14.02 -6.82 -7.71
C PRO A 171 13.25 -7.83 -8.57
N GLN A 172 13.52 -9.13 -8.42
CA GLN A 172 12.81 -10.19 -9.13
C GLN A 172 11.35 -10.29 -8.65
N ASN A 173 11.12 -10.25 -7.34
CA ASN A 173 9.78 -10.29 -6.75
C ASN A 173 8.97 -9.02 -7.08
N LEU A 174 9.62 -7.85 -7.17
CA LEU A 174 8.98 -6.62 -7.67
C LEU A 174 8.53 -6.76 -9.13
N LYS A 175 9.36 -7.41 -9.96
CA LYS A 175 8.99 -7.70 -11.36
C LYS A 175 7.81 -8.66 -11.43
N GLU A 176 7.69 -9.66 -10.56
CA GLU A 176 6.51 -10.53 -10.53
C GLU A 176 5.22 -9.78 -10.18
N LEU A 177 5.28 -8.86 -9.21
CA LEU A 177 4.11 -8.06 -8.80
C LEU A 177 3.58 -7.18 -9.94
N THR A 178 4.42 -6.84 -10.91
CA THR A 178 4.03 -6.06 -12.10
C THR A 178 3.77 -6.94 -13.33
N SER A 179 4.45 -8.09 -13.44
CA SER A 179 4.32 -9.04 -14.56
C SER A 179 3.08 -9.93 -14.45
N THR A 180 2.40 -9.93 -13.31
CA THR A 180 1.10 -10.60 -13.11
C THR A 180 -0.06 -9.87 -13.78
N ALA A 181 0.14 -8.64 -14.28
CA ALA A 181 -0.90 -7.92 -15.01
C ALA A 181 -1.28 -8.66 -16.29
N GLY A 182 -2.53 -9.12 -16.39
CA GLY A 182 -3.05 -9.77 -17.59
C GLY A 182 -3.11 -8.82 -18.80
N GLU A 183 -3.19 -9.40 -20.00
CA GLU A 183 -3.32 -8.62 -21.25
C GLU A 183 -4.50 -7.63 -21.21
N ASP A 184 -5.62 -8.04 -20.60
CA ASP A 184 -6.81 -7.20 -20.44
C ASP A 184 -6.54 -5.97 -19.55
N VAL A 185 -5.73 -6.13 -18.51
CA VAL A 185 -5.33 -5.05 -17.59
C VAL A 185 -4.46 -4.04 -18.33
N VAL A 186 -3.44 -4.53 -19.04
CA VAL A 186 -2.54 -3.68 -19.83
C VAL A 186 -3.32 -2.91 -20.89
N LEU A 187 -4.29 -3.55 -21.55
CA LEU A 187 -5.18 -2.89 -22.50
C LEU A 187 -6.02 -1.80 -21.84
N ALA A 188 -6.62 -2.08 -20.68
CA ALA A 188 -7.44 -1.11 -19.95
C ALA A 188 -6.62 0.10 -19.49
N MET A 189 -5.42 -0.11 -18.94
CA MET A 189 -4.50 0.97 -18.54
C MET A 189 -4.11 1.84 -19.73
N ASN A 190 -3.71 1.25 -20.85
CA ASN A 190 -3.37 1.99 -22.06
C ASN A 190 -4.57 2.75 -22.63
N THR A 191 -5.77 2.18 -22.56
CA THR A 191 -7.01 2.84 -23.00
C THR A 191 -7.32 4.05 -22.11
N PHE A 192 -7.14 3.91 -20.80
CA PHE A 192 -7.32 5.02 -19.85
C PHE A 192 -6.33 6.15 -20.11
N ILE A 193 -5.04 5.83 -20.27
CA ILE A 193 -4.00 6.83 -20.56
C ILE A 193 -4.29 7.53 -21.88
N LYS A 194 -4.64 6.79 -22.94
CA LYS A 194 -5.04 7.38 -24.22
C LYS A 194 -6.25 8.31 -24.08
N ARG A 195 -7.25 7.95 -23.27
CA ARG A 195 -8.41 8.81 -22.99
C ARG A 195 -7.97 10.10 -22.30
N LEU A 196 -7.15 10.01 -21.25
CA LEU A 196 -6.65 11.19 -20.53
C LEU A 196 -5.80 12.09 -21.42
N LEU A 197 -4.97 11.50 -22.25
CA LEU A 197 -4.13 12.23 -23.18
C LEU A 197 -4.94 12.84 -24.33
N ALA A 198 -5.92 12.12 -24.90
CA ALA A 198 -6.74 12.61 -26.02
C ALA A 198 -7.74 13.71 -25.64
N VAL A 199 -8.03 13.92 -24.35
CA VAL A 199 -8.70 15.16 -23.88
C VAL A 199 -7.81 16.39 -24.15
N SER A 200 -6.51 16.19 -24.37
CA SER A 200 -5.59 17.17 -24.96
C SER A 200 -5.55 16.98 -26.48
N ASP A 201 -5.66 18.05 -27.27
CA ASP A 201 -5.80 18.02 -28.73
C ASP A 201 -4.85 17.01 -29.45
N PRO A 202 -5.38 15.95 -30.11
CA PRO A 202 -4.60 14.88 -30.75
C PRO A 202 -3.61 15.37 -31.82
N SER A 203 -3.86 16.55 -32.39
CA SER A 203 -3.04 17.14 -33.45
C SER A 203 -1.74 17.76 -32.93
N GLN A 204 -1.73 18.15 -31.66
CA GLN A 204 -0.59 18.82 -31.01
C GLN A 204 0.29 17.82 -30.25
N MET A 205 -0.22 16.63 -29.95
CA MET A 205 0.35 15.78 -28.91
C MET A 205 1.62 15.01 -29.30
N LYS A 206 1.90 14.80 -30.58
CA LYS A 206 3.06 13.98 -31.02
C LYS A 206 4.41 14.63 -30.69
N THR A 207 4.45 15.92 -30.37
CA THR A 207 5.68 16.67 -30.05
C THR A 207 5.50 17.82 -29.05
N SER A 208 4.29 18.08 -28.53
CA SER A 208 4.08 19.22 -27.61
C SER A 208 4.60 18.93 -26.20
N VAL A 209 5.34 19.89 -25.68
CA VAL A 209 5.71 19.96 -24.27
C VAL A 209 4.43 20.21 -23.48
N THR A 210 4.07 19.28 -22.59
CA THR A 210 2.95 19.45 -21.65
C THR A 210 3.47 20.18 -20.42
N GLU A 211 2.84 21.31 -20.10
CA GLU A 211 3.12 22.10 -18.91
C GLU A 211 2.02 21.81 -17.87
N THR A 212 2.39 21.44 -16.65
CA THR A 212 1.43 21.17 -15.57
C THR A 212 1.98 21.65 -14.23
N SER A 213 1.12 22.23 -13.40
CA SER A 213 1.52 22.66 -12.06
C SER A 213 1.74 21.45 -11.15
N THR A 214 2.67 21.58 -10.21
CA THR A 214 2.91 20.57 -9.17
C THR A 214 1.63 20.05 -8.46
N PRO A 215 0.69 20.89 -7.98
CA PRO A 215 -0.51 20.39 -7.31
C PRO A 215 -1.47 19.65 -8.25
N GLU A 216 -1.56 20.05 -9.52
CA GLU A 216 -2.37 19.34 -10.52
C GLU A 216 -1.75 17.99 -10.89
N LEU A 217 -0.42 17.97 -11.07
CA LEU A 217 0.32 16.74 -11.30
C LEU A 217 0.16 15.78 -10.11
N ALA A 218 0.23 16.28 -8.87
CA ALA A 218 0.01 15.47 -7.67
C ALA A 218 -1.37 14.82 -7.66
N LYS A 219 -2.42 15.59 -7.97
CA LYS A 219 -3.79 15.06 -8.08
C LYS A 219 -3.90 14.01 -9.18
N LEU A 220 -3.30 14.26 -10.35
CA LEU A 220 -3.29 13.32 -11.47
C LEU A 220 -2.58 12.01 -11.10
N LEU A 221 -1.38 12.08 -10.53
CA LEU A 221 -0.61 10.90 -10.10
C LEU A 221 -1.37 10.11 -9.04
N TYR A 222 -1.96 10.78 -8.06
CA TYR A 222 -2.78 10.13 -7.04
C TYR A 222 -3.98 9.40 -7.66
N TRP A 223 -4.66 10.04 -8.60
CA TRP A 223 -5.77 9.42 -9.32
C TRP A 223 -5.32 8.21 -10.15
N LEU A 224 -4.18 8.28 -10.83
CA LEU A 224 -3.61 7.17 -11.59
C LEU A 224 -3.30 5.97 -10.70
N MET A 225 -2.71 6.19 -9.52
CA MET A 225 -2.47 5.11 -8.53
C MET A 225 -3.79 4.47 -8.09
N MET A 226 -4.82 5.28 -7.83
CA MET A 226 -6.14 4.77 -7.46
C MET A 226 -6.78 3.93 -8.56
N VAL A 227 -6.72 4.38 -9.82
CA VAL A 227 -7.25 3.63 -10.96
C VAL A 227 -6.51 2.31 -11.12
N GLY A 228 -5.17 2.31 -11.01
CA GLY A 228 -4.37 1.09 -11.04
C GLY A 228 -4.74 0.09 -9.95
N TYR A 229 -4.91 0.57 -8.71
CA TYR A 229 -5.35 -0.24 -7.58
C TYR A 229 -6.73 -0.85 -7.81
N SER A 230 -7.68 -0.04 -8.30
CA SER A 230 -9.04 -0.49 -8.59
C SER A 230 -9.10 -1.50 -9.73
N ILE A 231 -8.28 -1.34 -10.78
CA ILE A 231 -8.18 -2.32 -11.88
C ILE A 231 -7.78 -3.69 -11.32
N ARG A 232 -6.75 -3.74 -10.46
CA ARG A 232 -6.37 -5.01 -9.81
C ARG A 232 -7.49 -5.56 -8.93
N ASN A 233 -8.18 -4.68 -8.19
CA ASN A 233 -9.28 -5.12 -7.34
C ASN A 233 -10.43 -5.74 -8.15
N ILE A 234 -10.76 -5.18 -9.31
CA ILE A 234 -11.77 -5.72 -10.23
C ILE A 234 -11.31 -7.07 -10.79
N GLU A 235 -10.05 -7.17 -11.23
CA GLU A 235 -9.49 -8.42 -11.76
C GLU A 235 -9.54 -9.56 -10.74
N VAL A 236 -9.08 -9.32 -9.50
CA VAL A 236 -9.10 -10.34 -8.45
C VAL A 236 -10.52 -10.76 -8.11
N ARG A 237 -11.47 -9.82 -8.04
CA ARG A 237 -12.88 -10.14 -7.81
C ARG A 237 -13.45 -10.99 -8.93
N PHE A 238 -13.18 -10.65 -10.18
CA PHE A 238 -13.63 -11.44 -11.33
C PHE A 238 -13.07 -12.86 -11.28
N ASP A 239 -11.78 -13.02 -10.96
CA ASP A 239 -11.15 -14.33 -10.85
C ASP A 239 -11.72 -15.15 -9.68
N MET A 240 -11.99 -14.52 -8.54
CA MET A 240 -12.65 -15.16 -7.39
C MET A 240 -14.08 -15.60 -7.72
N GLU A 241 -14.88 -14.74 -8.34
CA GLU A 241 -16.27 -15.03 -8.75
C GLU A 241 -16.30 -16.21 -9.75
N ARG A 242 -15.35 -16.24 -10.69
CA ARG A 242 -15.18 -17.34 -11.65
C ARG A 242 -14.83 -18.67 -10.97
N VAL A 243 -13.96 -18.66 -9.95
CA VAL A 243 -13.55 -19.87 -9.22
C VAL A 243 -14.66 -20.39 -8.30
N LEU A 244 -15.41 -19.49 -7.66
CA LEU A 244 -16.48 -19.82 -6.71
C LEU A 244 -17.82 -20.18 -7.39
N GLY A 245 -17.91 -20.06 -8.72
CA GLY A 245 -19.13 -20.38 -9.47
C GLY A 245 -20.33 -19.47 -9.14
N THR A 246 -20.08 -18.32 -8.52
CA THR A 246 -21.12 -17.35 -8.17
C THR A 246 -21.36 -16.43 -9.36
N THR A 247 -22.63 -16.15 -9.68
CA THR A 247 -22.96 -15.23 -10.77
C THR A 247 -22.36 -13.85 -10.51
N PRO A 248 -21.89 -13.15 -11.55
CA PRO A 248 -21.25 -11.85 -11.37
C PRO A 248 -22.27 -10.89 -10.77
N LYS A 249 -22.12 -10.61 -9.47
CA LYS A 249 -22.69 -9.41 -8.89
C LYS A 249 -21.82 -8.28 -9.43
N LEU A 250 -22.26 -7.74 -10.57
CA LEU A 250 -21.98 -6.34 -10.92
C LEU A 250 -22.07 -5.59 -9.61
N ALA A 251 -20.99 -4.91 -9.23
CA ALA A 251 -21.01 -4.15 -7.99
C ALA A 251 -22.31 -3.34 -7.95
N GLU A 252 -22.84 -3.18 -6.76
CA GLU A 252 -23.44 -1.90 -6.40
C GLU A 252 -22.42 -0.82 -6.84
N LEU A 253 -22.60 -0.38 -8.10
CA LEU A 253 -22.39 1.00 -8.49
C LEU A 253 -23.04 1.83 -7.37
N PRO A 254 -22.47 2.99 -7.00
CA PRO A 254 -23.19 3.88 -6.08
C PRO A 254 -24.64 3.96 -6.58
N PRO A 255 -25.64 3.77 -5.70
CA PRO A 255 -27.00 3.89 -6.14
C PRO A 255 -27.13 5.29 -6.73
N GLY A 256 -27.45 5.34 -8.03
CA GLY A 256 -28.38 6.35 -8.50
C GLY A 256 -29.69 6.06 -7.79
N GLU A 257 -29.76 6.41 -6.51
CA GLU A 257 -31.01 6.51 -5.78
C GLU A 257 -31.55 7.90 -6.06
N ASN A 258 -32.56 7.92 -6.94
CA ASN A 258 -33.62 8.91 -7.05
C ASN A 258 -33.34 10.27 -6.40
N ILE A 259 -32.78 11.20 -7.17
CA ILE A 259 -33.40 12.52 -7.45
C ILE A 259 -33.16 12.83 -8.92
#